data_AF-A0A2X2C780-F1
#
_entry.id   AF-A0A2X2C780-F1
#
_cell.length_a   1.000
_cell.length_b   1.000
_cell.length_c   1.000
_cell.angle_alpha   90.00
_cell.angle_beta   90.00
_cell.angle_gamma   90.00
#
_symmetry.space_group_name_H-M   'P 1'
#
loop_
_entity.id
_entity.type
_entity.pdbx_description
1 polymer ?
#
loop_
_entity_poly.entity_id
_entity_poly.type
_entity_poly.pdbx_seq_one_letter_code
_entity_poly.pdbx_strand_id
1 'polypeptide(L)'
;MGNIVLSYLLKRFALFLFSAMIVAITTGFIFLDILVLNNGISETSATELGQELIVAIICLLFFIPAYKQPEMRGGYTLIMGFFLCILIRELDGVFDQLAHGSWVWFALTVTFVCIAIAIREGKKNIIWLNPFYNAF
;
A
#
# COMPACT_ATOMS: atom_id res chain seq x y z
N MET A 1 -35.11 3.29 -20.74
CA MET A 1 -33.71 3.63 -21.13
C MET A 1 -33.13 4.80 -20.32
N GLY A 2 -33.83 5.95 -20.20
CA GLY A 2 -33.28 7.17 -19.56
C GLY A 2 -32.80 7.05 -18.11
N ASN A 3 -33.54 6.34 -17.24
CA ASN A 3 -33.15 6.19 -15.81
C ASN A 3 -31.87 5.37 -15.61
N ILE A 4 -31.56 4.44 -16.51
CA ILE A 4 -30.33 3.64 -16.47
C ILE A 4 -29.13 4.51 -16.88
N VAL A 5 -29.30 5.32 -17.93
CA VAL A 5 -28.25 6.26 -18.38
C VAL A 5 -27.99 7.34 -17.32
N LEU A 6 -29.04 7.89 -16.72
CA LEU A 6 -28.94 8.92 -15.68
C LEU A 6 -28.23 8.39 -14.43
N SER A 7 -28.56 7.19 -13.96
CA SER A 7 -27.89 6.56 -12.81
C SER A 7 -26.42 6.20 -13.11
N TYR A 8 -26.10 5.83 -14.35
CA TYR A 8 -24.71 5.63 -14.79
C TYR A 8 -23.91 6.94 -14.78
N LEU A 9 -24.48 8.01 -15.32
CA LEU A 9 -23.84 9.33 -15.33
C LEU A 9 -23.63 9.87 -13.91
N LEU A 10 -24.61 9.73 -13.03
CA LEU A 10 -24.50 10.10 -11.61
C LEU A 10 -23.38 9.34 -10.89
N LYS A 11 -23.24 8.03 -11.12
CA LYS A 11 -22.14 7.24 -10.55
C LYS A 11 -20.77 7.70 -11.05
N ARG A 12 -20.64 7.97 -12.35
CA ARG A 12 -19.38 8.47 -12.93
C ARG A 12 -19.03 9.87 -12.42
N PHE A 13 -20.03 10.73 -12.28
CA PHE A 13 -19.86 12.08 -11.74
C PHE A 13 -19.51 12.06 -10.24
N ALA A 14 -20.12 11.15 -9.46
CA ALA A 14 -19.75 10.93 -8.07
C ALA A 14 -18.31 10.40 -7.92
N LEU A 15 -17.89 9.48 -8.79
CA LEU A 15 -16.50 9.01 -8.87
C LEU A 15 -15.53 10.15 -9.20
N PHE A 16 -15.90 11.02 -10.15
CA PHE A 16 -15.11 12.21 -10.49
C PHE A 16 -14.98 13.15 -9.28
N LEU A 17 -16.09 13.49 -8.62
CA LEU A 17 -16.09 14.31 -7.41
C LEU A 17 -15.25 13.71 -6.28
N PHE A 18 -15.35 12.39 -6.07
CA PHE A 18 -14.54 11.69 -5.08
C PHE A 18 -13.04 11.76 -5.42
N SER A 19 -12.68 11.54 -6.68
CA SER A 19 -11.29 11.67 -7.12
C SER A 19 -10.75 13.11 -7.01
N ALA A 20 -11.57 14.10 -7.37
CA ALA A 20 -11.23 15.51 -7.22
C ALA A 20 -11.07 15.90 -5.74
N MET A 21 -11.91 15.35 -4.86
CA MET A 21 -11.81 15.55 -3.42
C MET A 21 -10.50 14.97 -2.86
N ILE A 22 -10.10 13.78 -3.29
CA ILE A 22 -8.79 13.19 -2.90
C ILE A 22 -7.66 14.11 -3.31
N VAL A 23 -7.63 14.58 -4.56
CA VAL A 23 -6.59 15.49 -5.06
C VAL A 23 -6.59 16.82 -4.30
N ALA A 24 -7.76 17.37 -4.00
CA ALA A 24 -7.90 18.60 -3.23
C ALA A 24 -7.41 18.43 -1.78
N ILE A 25 -7.68 17.28 -1.16
CA ILE A 25 -7.17 16.94 0.18
C ILE A 25 -5.65 16.83 0.15
N THR A 26 -5.08 16.07 -0.79
CA THR A 26 -3.62 15.91 -0.92
C THR A 26 -2.92 17.24 -1.15
N THR A 27 -3.47 18.09 -2.04
CA THR A 27 -2.94 19.44 -2.28
C THR A 27 -3.14 20.35 -1.05
N GLY A 28 -4.27 20.20 -0.34
CA GLY A 28 -4.58 20.96 0.85
C GLY A 28 -3.62 20.69 2.02
N PHE A 29 -3.11 19.45 2.15
CA PHE A 29 -2.07 19.13 3.12
C PHE A 29 -0.78 19.92 2.89
N ILE A 30 -0.39 20.16 1.63
CA ILE A 30 0.78 20.99 1.27
C ILE A 30 0.56 22.45 1.72
N PHE A 31 -0.64 22.99 1.50
CA PHE A 31 -0.96 24.36 1.92
C PHE A 31 -1.09 24.51 3.44
N LEU A 32 -1.65 23.50 4.14
CA LEU A 32 -1.70 23.47 5.60
C LEU A 32 -0.30 23.46 6.22
N ASP A 33 0.63 22.74 5.62
CA ASP A 33 2.02 22.68 6.06
C ASP A 33 2.71 24.05 5.95
N ILE A 34 2.45 24.77 4.85
CA ILE A 34 3.01 26.12 4.61
C ILE A 34 2.36 27.18 5.51
N LEU A 35 1.03 27.10 5.74
CA LEU A 35 0.27 28.15 6.43
C LEU A 35 0.21 28.00 7.95
N VAL A 36 0.21 26.78 8.48
CA VAL A 36 0.00 26.52 9.92
C VAL A 36 1.32 26.35 10.69
N LEU A 37 2.33 25.71 10.09
CA LEU A 37 3.56 25.41 10.82
C LEU A 37 4.56 26.58 10.88
N ASN A 38 4.41 27.62 10.06
CA ASN A 38 5.29 28.82 10.00
C ASN A 38 6.81 28.51 10.04
N ASN A 39 7.17 27.30 9.62
CA ASN A 39 8.51 26.74 9.57
C ASN A 39 8.69 26.32 8.13
N GLY A 40 9.45 27.10 7.37
CA GLY A 40 9.83 26.71 6.02
C GLY A 40 10.47 25.33 6.06
N ILE A 41 9.92 24.39 5.27
CA ILE A 41 10.56 23.12 4.88
C ILE A 41 11.34 22.50 6.05
N SER A 42 10.67 22.31 7.19
CA SER A 42 11.24 21.59 8.33
C SER A 42 11.21 20.10 8.01
N GLU A 43 12.30 19.38 8.28
CA GLU A 43 12.54 17.93 8.07
C GLU A 43 11.57 17.00 8.85
N THR A 44 10.42 17.51 9.28
CA THR A 44 9.35 16.75 9.95
C THR A 44 8.05 17.46 9.61
N SER A 45 7.62 17.27 8.36
CA SER A 45 6.44 17.96 7.82
C SER A 45 5.16 17.22 8.22
N ALA A 46 4.06 17.95 8.42
CA ALA A 46 2.76 17.31 8.62
C ALA A 46 2.34 16.47 7.39
N THR A 47 2.88 16.80 6.21
CA THR A 47 2.66 16.05 4.96
C THR A 47 3.41 14.72 4.94
N GLU A 48 4.61 14.68 5.52
CA GLU A 48 5.46 13.48 5.63
C GLU A 48 4.79 12.44 6.53
N LEU A 49 4.34 12.85 7.72
CA LEU A 49 3.59 11.97 8.63
C LEU A 49 2.28 11.49 8.00
N GLY A 50 1.59 12.38 7.28
CA GLY A 50 0.36 12.03 6.55
C GLY A 50 0.60 10.97 5.48
N GLN A 51 1.66 11.12 4.68
CA GLN A 51 2.05 10.13 3.67
C GLN A 51 2.41 8.79 4.31
N GLU A 52 3.23 8.80 5.36
CA GLU A 52 3.65 7.61 6.09
C GLU A 52 2.43 6.84 6.64
N LEU A 53 1.49 7.54 7.27
CA LEU A 53 0.26 6.95 7.80
C LEU A 53 -0.60 6.31 6.69
N ILE A 54 -0.72 6.95 5.53
CA ILE A 54 -1.47 6.38 4.40
C ILE A 54 -0.83 5.08 3.94
N VAL A 55 0.50 5.04 3.78
CA VAL A 55 1.22 3.81 3.39
C VAL A 55 1.08 2.73 4.45
N ALA A 56 1.14 3.09 5.74
CA ALA A 56 0.91 2.16 6.84
C ALA A 56 -0.51 1.55 6.82
N ILE A 57 -1.54 2.38 6.55
CA ILE A 57 -2.92 1.92 6.40
C ILE A 57 -3.03 0.96 5.21
N ILE A 58 -2.40 1.26 4.07
CA ILE A 58 -2.39 0.36 2.91
C ILE A 58 -1.78 -1.00 3.29
N CYS A 59 -0.65 -1.02 3.99
CA CYS A 59 -0.05 -2.27 4.47
C CYS A 59 -1.05 -3.10 5.32
N LEU A 60 -1.75 -2.46 6.26
CA LEU A 60 -2.76 -3.12 7.10
C LEU A 60 -3.96 -3.64 6.31
N LEU A 61 -4.44 -2.87 5.34
CA LEU A 61 -5.55 -3.26 4.47
C LEU A 61 -5.22 -4.50 3.63
N PHE A 62 -3.97 -4.66 3.21
CA PHE A 62 -3.51 -5.85 2.48
C PHE A 62 -3.10 -7.02 3.39
N PHE A 63 -2.76 -6.77 4.64
CA PHE A 63 -2.46 -7.81 5.63
C PHE A 63 -3.69 -8.69 5.96
N ILE A 64 -4.87 -8.08 6.11
CA ILE A 64 -6.12 -8.79 6.41
C ILE A 64 -6.49 -9.85 5.33
N PRO A 65 -6.57 -9.51 4.04
CA PRO A 65 -6.86 -10.49 2.99
C PRO A 65 -5.71 -11.47 2.77
N ALA A 66 -4.45 -11.08 2.99
CA ALA A 66 -3.34 -12.03 3.01
C ALA A 66 -3.55 -13.12 4.07
N TYR A 67 -4.09 -12.79 5.25
CA TYR A 67 -4.37 -13.82 6.25
C TYR A 67 -5.62 -14.64 5.91
N LYS A 68 -6.69 -14.01 5.42
CA LYS A 68 -8.01 -14.63 5.22
C LYS A 68 -8.18 -15.43 3.93
N GLN A 69 -7.45 -15.11 2.85
CA GLN A 69 -7.63 -15.72 1.53
C GLN A 69 -6.41 -16.57 1.15
N PRO A 70 -6.36 -17.85 1.54
CA PRO A 70 -5.21 -18.71 1.30
C PRO A 70 -4.88 -18.91 -0.18
N GLU A 71 -5.86 -18.84 -1.07
CA GLU A 71 -5.66 -19.01 -2.51
C GLU A 71 -4.86 -17.87 -3.14
N MET A 72 -5.05 -16.63 -2.67
CA MET A 72 -4.35 -15.43 -3.17
C MET A 72 -3.31 -14.88 -2.19
N ARG A 73 -2.94 -15.67 -1.18
CA ARG A 73 -2.00 -15.31 -0.12
C ARG A 73 -0.69 -14.73 -0.63
N GLY A 74 -0.07 -15.41 -1.60
CA GLY A 74 1.20 -15.00 -2.16
C GLY A 74 1.14 -13.62 -2.82
N GLY A 75 0.08 -13.34 -3.57
CA GLY A 75 -0.13 -12.05 -4.24
C GLY A 75 -0.33 -10.91 -3.24
N TYR A 76 -1.22 -11.08 -2.27
CA TYR A 76 -1.45 -10.07 -1.24
C TYR A 76 -0.21 -9.83 -0.37
N THR A 77 0.58 -10.87 -0.09
CA THR A 77 1.83 -10.77 0.67
C THR A 77 2.90 -9.97 -0.09
N LEU A 78 2.99 -10.11 -1.41
CA LEU A 78 3.90 -9.32 -2.24
C LEU A 78 3.51 -7.84 -2.27
N ILE A 79 2.22 -7.54 -2.46
CA ILE A 79 1.71 -6.16 -2.49
C ILE A 79 1.96 -5.49 -1.13
N MET A 80 1.59 -6.18 -0.04
CA MET A 80 1.86 -5.71 1.32
C MET A 80 3.36 -5.49 1.55
N GLY A 81 4.20 -6.45 1.17
CA GLY A 81 5.66 -6.37 1.34
C GLY A 81 6.28 -5.22 0.56
N PHE A 82 5.79 -4.92 -0.64
CA PHE A 82 6.22 -3.77 -1.43
C PHE A 82 5.94 -2.45 -0.73
N PHE A 83 4.69 -2.23 -0.27
CA PHE A 83 4.35 -1.03 0.49
C PHE A 83 5.09 -0.95 1.83
N LEU A 84 5.35 -2.09 2.47
CA LEU A 84 6.12 -2.14 3.71
C LEU A 84 7.58 -1.74 3.48
N CYS A 85 8.19 -2.11 2.35
CA CYS A 85 9.54 -1.65 1.99
C CYS A 85 9.57 -0.15 1.71
N ILE A 86 8.52 0.40 1.07
CA ILE A 86 8.38 1.85 0.88
C ILE A 86 8.26 2.56 2.24
N LEU A 87 7.46 2.01 3.16
CA LEU A 87 7.31 2.54 4.51
C LEU A 87 8.65 2.56 5.27
N ILE A 88 9.41 1.46 5.21
CA ILE A 88 10.73 1.36 5.85
C ILE A 88 11.71 2.38 5.26
N ARG A 89 11.63 2.66 3.96
CA ARG A 89 12.45 3.68 3.29
C ARG A 89 12.08 5.09 3.75
N GLU A 90 10.80 5.41 3.87
CA GLU A 90 10.40 6.74 4.36
C GLU A 90 10.70 6.91 5.85
N LEU A 91 10.68 5.83 6.62
CA LEU A 91 11.14 5.82 8.01
C LEU A 91 12.67 5.80 8.15
N ASP A 92 13.44 5.96 7.06
CA ASP A 92 14.90 5.88 7.09
C ASP A 92 15.51 6.89 8.07
N GLY A 93 14.93 8.08 8.21
CA GLY A 93 15.34 9.08 9.20
C GLY A 93 15.22 8.60 10.66
N VAL A 94 14.31 7.67 10.96
CA VAL A 94 14.21 7.05 12.29
C VAL A 94 15.25 5.95 12.46
N PHE A 95 15.46 5.13 11.43
CA PHE A 95 16.42 4.01 11.47
C PHE A 95 17.88 4.46 11.38
N ASP A 96 18.17 5.58 10.71
CA ASP A 96 19.50 6.16 10.60
C ASP A 96 20.03 6.70 11.94
N GLN A 97 19.15 6.94 12.92
CA GLN A 97 19.53 7.24 14.31
C GLN A 97 20.16 6.03 15.02
N LEU A 98 19.79 4.81 14.64
CA LEU A 98 20.32 3.58 15.22
C LEU A 98 21.65 3.18 14.57
N ALA A 99 21.71 3.24 13.24
CA ALA A 99 22.93 3.08 12.46
C ALA A 99 22.69 3.57 11.03
N HIS A 100 23.59 4.41 10.51
CA HIS A 100 23.53 4.95 9.15
C HIS A 100 23.37 3.83 8.11
N GLY A 101 22.30 3.93 7.31
CA GLY A 101 22.00 3.00 6.22
C GLY A 101 21.46 1.63 6.67
N SER A 102 21.08 1.48 7.95
CA SER A 102 20.55 0.21 8.47
C SER A 102 19.19 -0.18 7.87
N TRP A 103 18.41 0.82 7.42
CA TRP A 103 17.09 0.64 6.81
C TRP A 103 17.11 -0.31 5.60
N VAL A 104 18.21 -0.33 4.83
CA VAL A 104 18.37 -1.19 3.64
C VAL A 104 18.30 -2.67 4.02
N TRP A 105 18.90 -3.05 5.15
CA TRP A 105 18.90 -4.44 5.61
C TRP A 105 17.51 -4.88 6.08
N PHE A 106 16.75 -3.99 6.72
CA PHE A 106 15.36 -4.25 7.08
C PHE A 106 14.48 -4.43 5.85
N ALA A 107 14.58 -3.54 4.86
CA ALA A 107 13.83 -3.62 3.62
C ALA A 107 14.18 -4.88 2.81
N LEU A 108 15.46 -5.24 2.72
CA LEU A 108 15.90 -6.48 2.08
C LEU A 108 15.34 -7.72 2.78
N THR A 109 15.39 -7.75 4.11
CA THR A 109 14.85 -8.86 4.90
C THR A 109 13.36 -9.05 4.63
N VAL A 110 12.58 -7.96 4.63
CA VAL A 110 11.14 -7.99 4.28
C VAL A 110 10.93 -8.52 2.87
N THR A 111 11.72 -8.03 1.90
CA THR A 111 11.63 -8.46 0.50
C THR A 111 11.87 -9.97 0.36
N PHE A 112 12.93 -10.50 0.96
CA PHE A 112 13.24 -11.93 0.90
C PHE A 112 12.16 -12.79 1.56
N VAL A 113 11.63 -12.36 2.70
CA VAL A 113 10.54 -13.07 3.40
C VAL A 113 9.28 -13.10 2.54
N CYS A 114 8.88 -11.97 1.97
CA CYS A 114 7.69 -11.88 1.12
C CYS A 114 7.82 -12.75 -0.15
N ILE A 115 8.99 -12.74 -0.80
CA ILE A 115 9.26 -13.61 -1.96
C ILE A 115 9.21 -15.09 -1.54
N ALA A 116 9.83 -15.46 -0.42
CA ALA A 116 9.81 -16.83 0.07
C ALA A 116 8.39 -17.33 0.36
N ILE A 117 7.55 -16.50 0.98
CA ILE A 117 6.13 -16.81 1.22
C ILE A 117 5.39 -16.94 -0.12
N ALA A 118 5.58 -16.01 -1.05
CA ALA A 118 4.90 -16.04 -2.34
C ALA A 118 5.24 -17.29 -3.16
N ILE A 119 6.52 -17.71 -3.17
CA ILE A 119 6.95 -18.95 -3.85
C ILE A 119 6.33 -20.18 -3.18
N ARG A 120 6.28 -20.22 -1.84
CA ARG A 120 5.71 -21.34 -1.09
C ARG A 120 4.21 -21.49 -1.37
N GLU A 121 3.46 -20.40 -1.34
CA GLU A 121 2.01 -20.41 -1.59
C GLU A 121 1.70 -20.68 -3.07
N GLY A 122 2.50 -20.13 -4.01
CA GLY A 122 2.38 -20.45 -5.42
C GLY A 122 2.58 -21.94 -5.72
N LYS A 123 3.58 -22.58 -5.10
CA LYS A 123 3.81 -24.03 -5.23
C LYS A 123 2.64 -24.86 -4.67
N LYS A 124 2.06 -24.48 -3.53
CA LYS A 124 0.90 -25.17 -2.94
C LYS A 124 -0.30 -25.15 -3.88
N ASN A 125 -0.59 -24.00 -4.49
CA ASN A 125 -1.71 -23.85 -5.42
C ASN A 125 -1.57 -24.78 -6.63
N ILE A 126 -0.36 -24.89 -7.20
CA ILE A 126 -0.09 -25.77 -8.35
C ILE A 126 -0.19 -27.26 -7.97
N ILE A 127 0.31 -27.65 -6.80
CA ILE A 127 0.25 -29.03 -6.31
C ILE A 127 -1.21 -29.48 -6.12
N TRP A 128 -2.09 -28.59 -5.64
CA TRP A 128 -3.51 -28.90 -5.44
C TRP A 128 -4.28 -29.08 -6.76
N LEU A 129 -3.82 -28.44 -7.84
CA LEU A 129 -4.41 -28.57 -9.19
C LEU A 129 -3.93 -29.82 -9.94
N ASN A 130 -2.79 -30.39 -9.56
CA ASN A 130 -2.18 -31.53 -10.24
C ASN A 130 -3.09 -32.78 -10.33
N PRO A 131 -3.87 -33.16 -9.29
CA PRO A 131 -4.82 -34.26 -9.37
C PRO A 131 -5.98 -33.99 -10.35
N PHE A 132 -6.40 -32.74 -10.52
CA PHE A 132 -7.47 -32.38 -11.46
C PHE A 132 -6.99 -32.34 -12.91
N TYR A 133 -5.75 -31.93 -13.15
CA TYR A 133 -5.16 -31.91 -14.49
C TYR A 133 -4.91 -33.32 -15.03
N ASN A 134 -4.47 -34.26 -14.18
CA ASN A 134 -4.22 -35.66 -14.57
C ASN A 134 -5.49 -36.53 -14.63
N ALA A 135 -6.68 -35.95 -14.41
CA ALA A 135 -7.97 -36.64 -14.47
C ALA A 135 -8.72 -36.43 -15.80
N PHE A 136 -8.15 -35.66 -16.74
CA PHE A 136 -8.60 -35.49 -18.13
C PHE A 136 -7.54 -36.06 -19.09
#